data_AF-A0A4Y2X8Q4-F1
#
_entry.id   AF-A0A4Y2X8Q4-F1
#
_cell.length_a   1.000
_cell.length_b   1.000
_cell.length_c   1.000
_cell.angle_alpha   90.00
_cell.angle_beta   90.00
_cell.angle_gamma   90.00
#
_symmetry.space_group_name_H-M   'P 1'
#
loop_
_entity.id
_entity.type
_entity.pdbx_description
1 polymer ?
#
loop_
_entity_poly.entity_id
_entity_poly.type
_entity_poly.pdbx_seq_one_letter_code
_entity_poly.pdbx_strand_id
1 'polypeptide(L)'
;MSLSAANFHADIGIQCDNYLGSQKSSNWKGINFFYGKARLREPIENKVSRHYSLSILEHVNIFHAGRDTYGKAVPALEAMGQPPVINNLNLRYSAFDGINLYKPDDTFVIENSIVADNR
;
A
#
# COMPACT_ATOMS: atom_id res chain seq x y z
N MET A 1 -26.84 3.05 -7.47
CA MET A 1 -26.58 3.86 -6.27
C MET A 1 -26.10 2.89 -5.20
N SER A 2 -24.78 2.70 -5.03
CA SER A 2 -24.26 1.84 -3.94
C SER A 2 -23.64 2.74 -2.89
N LEU A 3 -24.35 2.90 -1.77
CA LEU A 3 -23.85 3.54 -0.57
C LEU A 3 -23.16 2.47 0.27
N SER A 4 -21.85 2.58 0.48
CA SER A 4 -21.16 1.84 1.53
C SER A 4 -20.83 2.80 2.67
N ALA A 5 -21.83 3.09 3.50
CA ALA A 5 -21.64 3.74 4.79
C ALA A 5 -21.98 2.72 5.88
N ALA A 6 -20.95 2.10 6.48
CA ALA A 6 -21.12 1.30 7.68
C ALA A 6 -21.37 2.25 8.86
N ASN A 7 -22.61 2.28 9.34
CA ASN A 7 -22.91 2.81 10.66
C ASN A 7 -22.53 1.74 11.69
N PHE A 8 -21.51 2.01 12.49
CA PHE A 8 -21.18 1.21 13.67
C PHE A 8 -22.15 1.57 14.79
N HIS A 9 -23.07 0.67 15.10
CA HIS A 9 -23.83 0.68 16.34
C HIS A 9 -23.16 -0.32 17.31
N ALA A 10 -22.95 0.08 18.56
CA ALA A 10 -22.17 -0.69 19.55
C ALA A 10 -22.76 -2.08 19.88
N ASP A 11 -23.98 -2.34 19.43
CA ASP A 11 -24.81 -3.52 19.63
C ASP A 11 -25.02 -4.36 18.35
N ILE A 12 -24.59 -3.89 17.17
CA ILE A 12 -24.71 -4.61 15.89
C ILE A 12 -23.41 -4.49 15.07
N GLY A 13 -22.73 -5.62 14.84
CA GLY A 13 -21.61 -5.70 13.92
C GLY A 13 -22.08 -5.73 12.47
N ILE A 14 -22.07 -4.58 11.79
CA ILE A 14 -22.25 -4.52 10.33
C ILE A 14 -20.86 -4.55 9.68
N GLN A 15 -20.54 -5.65 8.99
CA GLN A 15 -19.34 -5.75 8.17
C GLN A 15 -19.68 -5.31 6.74
N CYS A 16 -19.06 -4.24 6.26
CA CYS A 16 -19.13 -3.91 4.84
C CYS A 16 -18.42 -4.97 4.02
N ASP A 17 -19.06 -5.35 2.91
CA ASP A 17 -18.42 -6.20 1.92
C ASP A 17 -17.32 -5.41 1.19
N ASN A 18 -16.22 -6.07 0.87
CA ASN A 18 -15.05 -5.43 0.26
C ASN A 18 -15.09 -5.47 -1.28
N TYR A 19 -16.26 -5.72 -1.88
CA TYR A 19 -16.41 -5.71 -3.33
C TYR A 19 -16.73 -4.30 -3.85
N LEU A 20 -15.97 -3.88 -4.85
CA LEU A 20 -16.12 -2.61 -5.52
C LEU A 20 -17.14 -2.72 -6.65
N GLY A 21 -18.08 -1.78 -6.66
CA GLY A 21 -19.07 -1.66 -7.73
C GLY A 21 -18.46 -1.28 -9.08
N SER A 22 -19.30 -1.25 -10.12
CA SER A 22 -18.90 -0.97 -11.50
C SER A 22 -18.21 0.37 -11.71
N GLN A 23 -18.41 1.35 -10.80
CA GLN A 23 -17.76 2.66 -10.84
C GLN A 23 -16.23 2.60 -10.73
N LYS A 24 -15.66 1.50 -10.21
CA LYS A 24 -14.21 1.27 -10.13
C LYS A 24 -13.75 0.18 -11.10
N SER A 25 -14.56 -0.21 -12.08
CA SER A 25 -14.25 -1.35 -12.97
C SER A 25 -12.97 -1.16 -13.77
N SER A 26 -12.59 0.09 -14.07
CA SER A 26 -11.36 0.45 -14.75
C SER A 26 -10.13 0.49 -13.86
N ASN A 27 -10.29 0.41 -12.53
CA ASN A 27 -9.17 0.37 -11.62
C ASN A 27 -8.39 -0.94 -11.80
N TRP A 28 -7.06 -0.82 -11.81
CA TRP A 28 -6.17 -1.99 -11.85
C TRP A 28 -5.76 -2.39 -10.43
N LYS A 29 -5.08 -3.53 -10.29
CA LYS A 29 -4.79 -4.11 -8.98
C LYS A 29 -3.91 -3.20 -8.11
N GLY A 30 -2.81 -2.69 -8.65
CA GLY A 30 -1.74 -2.05 -7.90
C GLY A 30 -0.43 -2.82 -8.01
N ILE A 31 0.57 -2.40 -7.22
CA ILE A 31 1.91 -2.97 -7.19
C ILE A 31 2.13 -3.69 -5.87
N ASN A 32 2.69 -4.89 -5.93
CA ASN A 32 2.95 -5.71 -4.74
C ASN A 32 4.44 -6.04 -4.63
N PHE A 33 5.02 -5.78 -3.46
CA PHE A 33 6.38 -6.19 -3.07
C PHE A 33 6.31 -7.25 -1.98
N PHE A 34 6.61 -8.50 -2.31
CA PHE A 34 6.55 -9.58 -1.33
C PHE A 34 7.92 -10.19 -1.11
N TYR A 35 8.33 -10.23 0.17
CA TYR A 35 9.60 -10.81 0.61
C TYR A 35 10.80 -10.21 -0.15
N GLY A 36 10.83 -8.87 -0.21
CA GLY A 36 11.90 -8.12 -0.86
C GLY A 36 13.27 -8.49 -0.30
N LYS A 37 14.29 -8.54 -1.15
CA LYS A 37 15.65 -8.80 -0.68
C LYS A 37 16.19 -7.59 0.06
N ALA A 38 16.80 -7.82 1.21
CA ALA A 38 17.48 -6.80 1.99
C ALA A 38 18.97 -7.15 2.15
N ARG A 39 19.80 -6.14 2.41
CA ARG A 39 21.20 -6.33 2.82
C ARG A 39 21.44 -5.63 4.14
N LEU A 40 22.27 -6.26 4.99
CA LEU A 40 22.75 -5.63 6.21
C LEU A 40 23.77 -4.55 5.83
N ARG A 41 23.56 -3.32 6.29
CA ARG A 41 24.62 -2.31 6.23
C ARG A 41 25.58 -2.57 7.39
N GLU A 42 26.86 -2.76 7.09
CA GLU A 42 27.88 -2.92 8.12
C GLU A 42 27.86 -1.71 9.07
N PRO A 43 27.85 -1.94 10.39
CA PRO A 43 27.83 -0.87 11.35
C PRO A 43 29.15 -0.10 11.28
N ILE A 44 29.07 1.19 10.92
CA ILE A 44 30.15 2.14 11.22
C ILE A 44 30.13 2.30 12.76
N GLU A 45 31.29 2.29 13.41
CA GLU A 45 31.44 2.33 14.88
C GLU A 45 30.35 3.14 15.59
N ASN A 46 29.73 2.54 16.61
CA ASN A 46 28.63 3.09 17.42
C ASN A 46 27.27 3.29 16.70
N LYS A 47 27.02 2.64 15.56
CA LYS A 47 25.69 2.59 14.92
C LYS A 47 25.07 1.20 14.95
N VAL A 48 23.75 1.16 15.14
CA VAL A 48 22.93 -0.05 14.99
C VAL A 48 22.92 -0.48 13.52
N SER A 49 23.25 -1.74 13.25
CA SER A 49 23.11 -2.35 11.93
C SER A 49 21.66 -2.27 11.47
N ARG A 50 21.42 -1.82 10.24
CA ARG A 50 20.07 -1.75 9.64
C ARG A 50 20.06 -2.52 8.33
N HIS A 51 18.97 -3.23 8.07
CA HIS A 51 18.70 -3.75 6.75
C HIS A 51 18.28 -2.60 5.83
N TYR A 52 18.82 -2.57 4.62
CA TYR A 52 18.32 -1.72 3.56
C TYR A 52 17.75 -2.59 2.45
N SER A 53 16.56 -2.21 1.99
CA SER A 53 15.90 -2.90 0.88
C SER A 53 16.70 -2.73 -0.41
N LEU A 54 16.79 -3.81 -1.18
CA LEU A 54 17.32 -3.77 -2.55
C LEU A 54 16.26 -3.37 -3.58
N SER A 55 14.98 -3.36 -3.19
CA SER A 55 13.89 -2.88 -4.03
C SER A 55 13.79 -1.36 -3.90
N ILE A 56 13.69 -0.66 -5.03
CA ILE A 56 13.59 0.80 -5.10
C ILE A 56 12.35 1.14 -5.94
N LEU A 57 11.51 2.03 -5.42
CA LEU A 57 10.37 2.61 -6.12
C LEU A 57 10.55 4.13 -6.12
N GLU A 58 11.05 4.67 -7.25
CA GLU A 58 11.46 6.06 -7.33
C GLU A 58 10.86 6.77 -8.55
N HIS A 59 10.39 8.01 -8.37
CA HIS A 59 9.78 8.83 -9.42
C HIS A 59 8.57 8.17 -10.11
N VAL A 60 7.68 7.57 -9.32
CA VAL A 60 6.52 6.81 -9.83
C VAL A 60 5.21 7.54 -9.58
N ASN A 61 4.33 7.55 -10.58
CA ASN A 61 2.93 7.93 -10.43
C ASN A 61 2.05 6.67 -10.42
N ILE A 62 1.28 6.45 -9.36
CA ILE A 62 0.32 5.35 -9.25
C ILE A 62 -1.08 5.95 -9.17
N PHE A 63 -1.86 5.79 -10.24
CA PHE A 63 -3.23 6.29 -10.31
C PHE A 63 -4.24 5.20 -10.62
N HIS A 64 -5.45 5.35 -10.07
CA HIS A 64 -6.59 4.46 -10.36
C HIS A 64 -6.28 2.98 -10.13
N ALA A 65 -5.51 2.66 -9.09
CA ALA A 65 -5.26 1.28 -8.66
C ALA A 65 -6.31 0.83 -7.62
N GLY A 66 -6.13 -0.35 -7.03
CA GLY A 66 -6.88 -0.84 -5.88
C GLY A 66 -8.11 -1.71 -6.16
N ARG A 67 -8.18 -2.36 -7.33
CA ARG A 67 -9.22 -3.36 -7.64
C ARG A 67 -8.62 -4.61 -8.28
N ASP A 68 -8.88 -5.77 -7.69
CA ASP A 68 -8.44 -7.04 -8.27
C ASP A 68 -9.37 -7.54 -9.39
N THR A 69 -9.00 -8.67 -10.00
CA THR A 69 -9.75 -9.30 -11.10
C THR A 69 -11.14 -9.79 -10.69
N TYR A 70 -11.38 -10.01 -9.39
CA TYR A 70 -12.66 -10.43 -8.84
C TYR A 70 -13.52 -9.23 -8.41
N GLY A 71 -12.98 -8.01 -8.54
CA GLY A 71 -13.64 -6.78 -8.13
C GLY A 71 -13.50 -6.47 -6.65
N LYS A 72 -12.62 -7.15 -5.93
CA LYS A 72 -12.34 -6.87 -4.53
C LYS A 72 -11.44 -5.62 -4.40
N ALA A 73 -11.73 -4.82 -3.39
CA ALA A 73 -10.90 -3.71 -2.95
C ALA A 73 -9.57 -4.25 -2.41
N VAL A 74 -8.47 -3.73 -2.95
CA VAL A 74 -7.10 -4.09 -2.56
C VAL A 74 -6.23 -2.84 -2.48
N PRO A 75 -5.15 -2.82 -1.70
CA PRO A 75 -4.25 -1.66 -1.64
C PRO A 75 -3.61 -1.37 -3.01
N ALA A 76 -3.42 -0.09 -3.32
CA ALA A 76 -2.75 0.33 -4.56
C ALA A 76 -1.25 0.03 -4.57
N LEU A 77 -0.61 0.10 -3.41
CA LEU A 77 0.75 -0.38 -3.16
C LEU A 77 0.73 -1.27 -1.93
N GLU A 78 1.10 -2.52 -2.09
CA GLU A 78 1.16 -3.49 -1.00
C GLU A 78 2.61 -3.99 -0.81
N ALA A 79 3.07 -4.08 0.43
CA ALA A 79 4.32 -4.74 0.73
C ALA A 79 4.26 -5.65 1.97
N MET A 80 4.93 -6.80 1.85
CA MET A 80 5.11 -7.80 2.93
C MET A 80 6.59 -8.16 3.07
N GLY A 81 7.05 -8.32 4.30
CA GLY A 81 8.47 -8.50 4.59
C GLY A 81 9.19 -7.17 4.36
N GLN A 82 10.39 -7.16 3.79
CA GLN A 82 11.10 -5.92 3.51
C GLN A 82 10.41 -5.05 2.43
N PRO A 83 9.89 -3.85 2.76
CA PRO A 83 9.32 -2.92 1.77
C PRO A 83 10.40 -2.30 0.88
N PRO A 84 10.06 -1.80 -0.33
CA PRO A 84 11.01 -1.03 -1.14
C PRO A 84 11.40 0.30 -0.46
N VAL A 85 12.54 0.87 -0.86
CA VAL A 85 12.83 2.28 -0.61
C VAL A 85 11.95 3.11 -1.54
N ILE A 86 11.08 3.94 -0.98
CA ILE A 86 10.13 4.74 -1.76
C ILE A 86 10.58 6.21 -1.72
N ASN A 87 10.79 6.79 -2.90
CA ASN A 87 11.15 8.20 -3.02
C ASN A 87 10.38 8.85 -4.18
N ASN A 88 9.80 10.03 -3.96
CA ASN A 88 9.09 10.77 -5.01
C ASN A 88 7.95 9.96 -5.66
N LEU A 89 7.14 9.29 -4.84
CA LEU A 89 5.92 8.60 -5.25
C LEU A 89 4.73 9.57 -5.22
N ASN A 90 3.90 9.56 -6.26
CA ASN A 90 2.61 10.24 -6.28
C ASN A 90 1.50 9.20 -6.48
N LEU A 91 0.82 8.83 -5.40
CA LEU A 91 -0.23 7.81 -5.38
C LEU A 91 -1.58 8.45 -5.11
N ARG A 92 -2.46 8.47 -6.13
CA ARG A 92 -3.78 9.11 -6.02
C ARG A 92 -4.91 8.37 -6.72
N TYR A 93 -6.13 8.70 -6.32
CA TYR A 93 -7.36 8.26 -6.99
C TYR A 93 -7.54 6.75 -7.07
N SER A 94 -6.89 6.01 -6.17
CA SER A 94 -7.05 4.55 -6.04
C SER A 94 -8.37 4.21 -5.35
N ALA A 95 -8.86 3.00 -5.55
CA ALA A 95 -10.19 2.54 -5.13
C ALA A 95 -10.29 2.06 -3.66
N PHE A 96 -9.18 2.05 -2.94
CA PHE A 96 -9.07 1.57 -1.57
C PHE A 96 -7.85 2.22 -0.90
N ASP A 97 -7.16 1.53 0.01
CA ASP A 97 -5.92 1.99 0.63
C ASP A 97 -4.86 2.38 -0.41
N GLY A 98 -4.18 3.50 -0.15
CA GLY A 98 -3.06 3.93 -0.98
C GLY A 98 -1.86 3.01 -0.81
N ILE A 99 -1.34 2.92 0.41
CA ILE A 99 -0.19 2.07 0.75
C ILE A 99 -0.57 1.19 1.94
N ASN A 100 -0.36 -0.12 1.81
CA ASN A 100 -0.47 -1.08 2.89
C ASN A 100 0.87 -1.80 3.10
N LEU A 101 1.48 -1.61 4.27
CA LEU A 101 2.71 -2.28 4.66
C LEU A 101 2.39 -3.21 5.82
N TYR A 102 2.50 -4.52 5.62
CA TYR A 102 2.16 -5.49 6.66
C TYR A 102 3.32 -6.43 6.95
N LYS A 103 3.62 -6.60 8.24
CA LYS A 103 4.76 -7.39 8.74
C LYS A 103 6.10 -6.97 8.11
N PRO A 104 6.54 -5.69 8.28
CA PRO A 104 7.86 -5.27 7.82
C PRO A 104 8.97 -5.98 8.60
N ASP A 105 9.98 -6.51 7.89
CA ASP A 105 11.10 -7.23 8.51
C ASP A 105 12.07 -6.28 9.25
N ASP A 106 12.19 -5.03 8.79
CA ASP A 106 13.00 -3.97 9.39
C ASP A 106 12.43 -2.59 8.97
N THR A 107 13.14 -1.54 9.33
CA THR A 107 12.90 -0.14 8.96
C THR A 107 12.72 0.02 7.45
N PHE A 108 11.82 0.90 7.07
CA PHE A 108 11.58 1.30 5.68
C PHE A 108 11.50 2.83 5.60
N VAL A 109 11.62 3.35 4.38
CA VAL A 109 11.69 4.80 4.12
C VAL A 109 10.72 5.14 3.00
N ILE A 110 9.92 6.19 3.24
CA ILE A 110 9.06 6.84 2.26
C ILE A 110 9.37 8.34 2.33
N GLU A 111 9.96 8.87 1.27
CA GLU A 111 10.40 10.27 1.22
C GLU A 111 9.81 10.98 0.00
N ASN A 112 9.63 12.30 0.13
CA ASN A 112 9.19 13.20 -0.95
C ASN A 112 7.92 12.74 -1.69
N SER A 113 7.02 12.04 -0.99
CA SER A 113 5.90 11.33 -1.61
C SER A 113 4.56 11.95 -1.24
N ILE A 114 3.59 11.85 -2.14
CA ILE A 114 2.21 12.29 -1.95
C ILE A 114 1.29 11.08 -2.07
N VAL A 115 0.52 10.81 -1.02
CA VAL A 115 -0.52 9.78 -1.00
C VAL A 115 -1.83 10.47 -0.63
N ALA A 116 -2.73 10.66 -1.60
CA ALA A 116 -3.94 11.44 -1.40
C ALA A 116 -5.09 10.93 -2.27
N ASP A 117 -6.33 11.30 -1.93
CA ASP A 117 -7.51 11.07 -2.77
C ASP A 117 -7.82 9.59 -3.10
N ASN A 118 -7.44 8.64 -2.22
CA ASN A 118 -7.72 7.21 -2.38
C ASN A 118 -9.00 6.82 -1.62
N ARG A 119 -9.97 6.21 -2.31
CA ARG A 119 -11.35 5.97 -1.86
C ARG A 119 -12.13 5.00 -2.74
#